data_AF-A0A9P1DM07-F1
#
_entry.id   AF-A0A9P1DM07-F1
#
_cell.length_a   1.000
_cell.length_b   1.000
_cell.length_c   1.000
_cell.angle_alpha   90.00
_cell.angle_beta   90.00
_cell.angle_gamma   90.00
#
_symmetry.space_group_name_H-M   'P 1'
#
loop_
_entity.id
_entity.type
_entity.pdbx_description
1 polymer ?
#
loop_
_entity_poly.entity_id
_entity_poly.type
_entity_poly.pdbx_seq_one_letter_code
_entity_poly.pdbx_strand_id
1 'polypeptide(L)'
;MKEHWSYIESLGLAKLPGEELPGVPMTQLEHIVRFLADSITASPLPAPWAAHRDEEGKVFYGNPTTGETSWEHPLEDVIRELAGMCRVCVSLSRSMRERSIADLREAWEVQAKEEFSQWYSAKDQSSGKEYYCNSLTKETMWEHPAEVLLPGHFLKLKSADRLLDEAYLQDLANLGSTLNNGTGKSWNLMKRTLESNGSTVSTEVRRFGK
;
A
#
# COMPACT_ATOMS: atom_id res chain seq x y z
N MET A 1 3.84 -1.95 16.07
CA MET A 1 2.44 -1.57 15.77
C MET A 1 2.20 -0.06 15.88
N LYS A 2 2.54 0.62 16.99
CA LYS A 2 2.42 2.10 17.10
C LYS A 2 3.44 2.89 16.26
N GLU A 3 4.57 2.28 15.89
CA GLU A 3 5.71 2.94 15.24
C GLU A 3 5.41 3.43 13.82
N HIS A 4 4.90 2.54 12.96
CA HIS A 4 4.53 2.90 11.60
C HIS A 4 3.28 3.79 11.54
N TRP A 5 2.49 3.81 12.62
CA TRP A 5 1.27 4.60 12.70
C TRP A 5 1.56 6.11 12.56
N SER A 6 2.48 6.64 13.38
CA SER A 6 2.84 8.06 13.37
C SER A 6 3.46 8.49 12.03
N TYR A 7 4.29 7.64 11.43
CA TYR A 7 4.85 7.89 10.11
C TYR A 7 3.76 7.92 9.03
N ILE A 8 2.87 6.94 8.98
CA ILE A 8 1.76 6.93 8.00
C ILE A 8 0.82 8.12 8.16
N GLU A 9 0.54 8.53 9.41
CA GLU A 9 -0.23 9.75 9.68
C GLU A 9 0.47 11.00 9.14
N SER A 10 1.80 11.08 9.27
CA SER A 10 2.60 12.21 8.77
C SER A 10 2.56 12.34 7.26
N LEU A 11 2.45 11.22 6.53
CA LEU A 11 2.34 11.23 5.07
C LEU A 11 1.00 11.79 4.56
N GLY A 12 0.02 11.98 5.45
CA GLY A 12 -1.30 12.45 5.07
C GLY A 12 -2.06 11.50 4.15
N LEU A 13 -1.59 10.25 3.96
CA LEU A 13 -2.19 9.27 3.04
C LEU A 13 -3.58 8.83 3.47
N ALA A 14 -3.96 9.10 4.72
CA ALA A 14 -5.32 8.96 5.19
C ALA A 14 -6.22 10.10 4.65
N LYS A 15 -5.74 11.34 4.50
CA LYS A 15 -6.59 12.51 4.19
C LYS A 15 -6.95 12.58 2.69
N LEU A 16 -8.23 12.69 2.36
CA LEU A 16 -8.67 13.01 1.00
C LEU A 16 -8.64 14.55 0.78
N PRO A 17 -8.25 15.03 -0.42
CA PRO A 17 -8.35 16.46 -0.73
C PRO A 17 -9.82 16.87 -0.82
N GLY A 18 -10.25 17.78 0.07
CA GLY A 18 -11.61 18.37 0.06
C GLY A 18 -12.56 17.94 1.19
N GLU A 19 -12.14 17.09 2.13
CA GLU A 19 -12.98 16.64 3.26
C GLU A 19 -12.81 17.46 4.56
N GLU A 20 -12.55 18.78 4.48
CA GLU A 20 -12.82 19.68 5.62
C GLU A 20 -14.32 20.02 5.72
N LEU A 21 -15.19 19.02 5.51
CA LEU A 21 -16.62 19.21 5.70
C LEU A 21 -16.94 19.18 7.20
N PRO A 22 -17.51 20.26 7.77
CA PRO A 22 -17.84 20.31 9.19
C PRO A 22 -18.83 19.19 9.53
N GLY A 23 -18.42 18.26 10.40
CA GLY A 23 -19.27 17.17 10.90
C GLY A 23 -18.96 15.77 10.35
N VAL A 24 -17.97 15.58 9.47
CA VAL A 24 -17.45 14.25 9.11
C VAL A 24 -16.31 13.90 10.06
N PRO A 25 -16.45 12.89 10.95
CA PRO A 25 -15.38 12.54 11.87
C PRO A 25 -14.19 11.93 11.12
N MET A 26 -12.98 12.34 11.50
CA MET A 26 -11.65 11.87 11.07
C MET A 26 -11.45 10.34 11.08
N THR A 27 -12.40 9.60 11.66
CA THR A 27 -12.39 8.16 11.96
C THR A 27 -12.62 7.25 10.75
N GLN A 28 -12.95 7.78 9.57
CA GLN A 28 -13.23 6.96 8.38
C GLN A 28 -11.97 6.37 7.75
N LEU A 29 -10.76 6.82 8.10
CA LEU A 29 -9.51 6.50 7.37
C LEU A 29 -8.50 5.71 8.21
N GLU A 30 -8.86 5.36 9.44
CA GLU A 30 -8.00 4.58 10.34
C GLU A 30 -7.77 3.16 9.83
N HIS A 31 -8.70 2.59 9.07
CA HIS A 31 -8.50 1.28 8.45
C HIS A 31 -7.36 1.31 7.43
N ILE A 32 -7.14 2.43 6.73
CA ILE A 32 -6.02 2.61 5.80
C ILE A 32 -4.72 2.70 6.60
N VAL A 33 -4.70 3.52 7.64
CA VAL A 33 -3.52 3.66 8.51
C VAL A 33 -3.14 2.30 9.12
N ARG A 34 -4.13 1.58 9.62
CA ARG A 34 -3.98 0.23 10.17
C ARG A 34 -3.44 -0.75 9.13
N PHE A 35 -4.05 -0.77 7.95
CA PHE A 35 -3.62 -1.59 6.83
C PHE A 35 -2.17 -1.35 6.45
N LEU A 36 -1.79 -0.09 6.24
CA LEU A 36 -0.43 0.27 5.87
C LEU A 36 0.56 -0.07 6.98
N ALA A 37 0.21 0.18 8.24
CA ALA A 37 1.08 -0.17 9.37
C ALA A 37 1.31 -1.68 9.48
N ASP A 38 0.25 -2.50 9.34
CA ASP A 38 0.36 -3.96 9.37
C ASP A 38 1.11 -4.51 8.14
N SER A 39 0.96 -3.89 6.99
CA SER A 39 1.69 -4.23 5.76
C SER A 39 3.18 -3.93 5.88
N ILE A 40 3.55 -2.74 6.35
CA ILE A 40 4.96 -2.33 6.53
C ILE A 40 5.62 -3.20 7.59
N THR A 41 4.95 -3.43 8.72
CA THR A 41 5.51 -4.27 9.81
C THR A 41 5.82 -5.70 9.33
N ALA A 42 5.07 -6.20 8.36
CA ALA A 42 5.24 -7.55 7.83
C ALA A 42 6.30 -7.67 6.73
N SER A 43 6.84 -6.56 6.21
CA SER A 43 7.79 -6.55 5.10
C SER A 43 9.21 -6.26 5.55
N PRO A 44 10.23 -6.93 4.96
CA PRO A 44 11.61 -6.49 5.12
C PRO A 44 11.84 -5.12 4.45
N LEU A 45 12.93 -4.46 4.82
CA LEU A 45 13.44 -3.28 4.13
C LEU A 45 14.37 -3.68 2.97
N PRO A 46 14.45 -2.86 1.91
CA PRO A 46 15.43 -3.03 0.85
C PRO A 46 16.84 -2.80 1.38
N ALA A 47 17.78 -3.68 1.05
CA ALA A 47 19.18 -3.47 1.36
C ALA A 47 19.68 -2.16 0.71
N PRO A 48 20.60 -1.42 1.36
CA PRO A 48 21.21 -1.70 2.66
C PRO A 48 20.43 -1.12 3.87
N TRP A 49 19.21 -0.59 3.66
CA TRP A 49 18.51 0.18 4.68
C TRP A 49 18.11 -0.64 5.91
N ALA A 50 18.28 -0.03 7.09
CA ALA A 50 17.88 -0.58 8.37
C ALA A 50 17.03 0.43 9.16
N ALA A 51 16.04 -0.06 9.91
CA ALA A 51 15.24 0.78 10.80
C ALA A 51 15.94 0.96 12.15
N HIS A 52 15.98 2.20 12.62
CA HIS A 52 16.56 2.63 13.90
C HIS A 52 15.56 3.49 14.67
N ARG A 53 15.88 3.80 15.93
CA ARG A 53 15.09 4.69 16.78
C ARG A 53 15.96 5.80 17.33
N ASP A 54 15.40 7.00 17.35
CA ASP A 54 16.00 8.12 18.08
C ASP A 54 15.67 8.03 19.58
N GLU A 55 16.12 9.03 20.33
CA GLU A 55 15.92 9.14 21.78
C GLU A 55 14.43 9.30 22.16
N GLU A 56 13.61 9.82 21.24
CA GLU A 56 12.17 10.00 21.40
C GLU A 56 11.37 8.75 21.00
N GLY A 57 12.05 7.72 20.49
CA GLY A 57 11.47 6.46 20.02
C GLY A 57 10.85 6.53 18.62
N LYS A 58 11.08 7.62 17.88
CA LYS A 58 10.66 7.79 16.49
C LYS A 58 11.55 6.96 15.58
N VAL A 59 10.94 6.29 14.60
CA VAL A 59 11.68 5.46 13.64
C VAL A 59 12.31 6.34 12.56
N PHE A 60 13.59 6.06 12.28
CA PHE A 60 14.30 6.56 11.11
C PHE A 60 15.02 5.41 10.42
N TYR A 61 15.41 5.60 9.16
CA TYR A 61 16.05 4.59 8.33
C TYR A 61 17.50 5.00 8.07
N GLY A 62 18.43 4.09 8.31
CA GLY A 62 19.86 4.30 8.11
C GLY A 62 20.38 3.40 7.01
N ASN A 63 21.26 3.94 6.17
CA ASN A 63 22.11 3.17 5.27
C ASN A 63 23.47 2.95 5.97
N PRO A 64 23.75 1.76 6.53
CA PRO A 64 24.99 1.49 7.26
C PRO A 64 26.22 1.47 6.35
N THR A 65 26.04 1.34 5.03
CA THR A 65 27.13 1.34 4.05
C THR A 65 27.63 2.77 3.77
N THR A 66 26.71 3.72 3.60
CA THR A 66 27.04 5.12 3.26
C THR A 66 27.04 6.05 4.48
N GLY A 67 26.39 5.65 5.56
CA GLY A 67 26.13 6.50 6.74
C GLY A 67 24.94 7.45 6.55
N GLU A 68 24.21 7.36 5.44
CA GLU A 68 23.03 8.20 5.20
C GLU A 68 21.87 7.83 6.13
N THR A 69 21.08 8.82 6.51
CA THR A 69 19.88 8.62 7.34
C THR A 69 18.70 9.35 6.71
N SER A 70 17.52 8.76 6.78
CA SER A 70 16.26 9.33 6.29
C SER A 70 15.13 9.11 7.29
N TRP A 71 14.20 10.06 7.35
CA TRP A 71 12.92 9.88 8.05
C TRP A 71 11.85 9.26 7.16
N GLU A 72 12.11 9.20 5.85
CA GLU A 72 11.23 8.61 4.84
C GLU A 72 11.52 7.11 4.72
N HIS A 73 10.46 6.30 4.65
CA HIS A 73 10.59 4.87 4.47
C HIS A 73 11.16 4.57 3.07
N PRO A 74 12.15 3.67 2.92
CA PRO A 74 12.74 3.31 1.62
C PRO A 74 11.77 2.77 0.55
N LEU A 75 10.51 2.51 0.94
CA LEU A 75 9.44 1.97 0.10
C LEU A 75 8.20 2.89 0.15
N GLU A 76 8.38 4.18 0.43
CA GLU A 76 7.29 5.15 0.56
C GLU A 76 6.37 5.16 -0.67
N ASP A 77 6.93 5.06 -1.87
CA ASP A 77 6.13 5.01 -3.11
C ASP A 77 5.21 3.80 -3.18
N VAL A 78 5.70 2.62 -2.76
CA VAL A 78 4.89 1.41 -2.66
C VAL A 78 3.80 1.58 -1.60
N ILE A 79 4.13 2.20 -0.47
CA ILE A 79 3.17 2.50 0.60
C ILE A 79 2.05 3.42 0.09
N ARG A 80 2.37 4.42 -0.73
CA ARG A 80 1.38 5.30 -1.38
C ARG A 80 0.47 4.54 -2.35
N GLU A 81 1.05 3.69 -3.19
CA GLU A 81 0.30 2.82 -4.12
C GLU A 81 -0.70 1.94 -3.36
N LEU A 82 -0.24 1.30 -2.27
CA LEU A 82 -1.06 0.46 -1.41
C LEU A 82 -2.19 1.22 -0.71
N ALA A 83 -1.98 2.48 -0.36
CA ALA A 83 -3.03 3.32 0.21
C ALA A 83 -4.19 3.50 -0.77
N GLY A 84 -3.87 3.78 -2.05
CA GLY A 84 -4.86 3.87 -3.13
C GLY A 84 -5.60 2.55 -3.36
N MET A 85 -4.87 1.44 -3.38
CA MET A 85 -5.47 0.11 -3.54
C MET A 85 -6.40 -0.27 -2.39
N CYS A 86 -6.00 -0.01 -1.15
CA CYS A 86 -6.83 -0.28 0.02
C CYS A 86 -8.17 0.46 -0.10
N ARG A 87 -8.13 1.77 -0.41
CA ARG A 87 -9.34 2.61 -0.60
C ARG A 87 -10.32 2.00 -1.60
N VAL A 88 -9.80 1.55 -2.75
CA VAL A 88 -10.62 0.92 -3.77
C VAL A 88 -11.15 -0.42 -3.26
N CYS A 89 -10.28 -1.32 -2.79
CA CYS A 89 -10.64 -2.69 -2.44
C CYS A 89 -11.67 -2.78 -1.31
N VAL A 90 -11.60 -1.91 -0.30
CA VAL A 90 -12.57 -1.90 0.81
C VAL A 90 -13.97 -1.44 0.37
N SER A 91 -14.06 -0.71 -0.75
CA SER A 91 -15.33 -0.26 -1.33
C SER A 91 -15.97 -1.28 -2.30
N LEU A 92 -15.18 -2.25 -2.78
CA LEU A 92 -15.62 -3.24 -3.75
C LEU A 92 -16.38 -4.40 -3.09
N SER A 93 -17.32 -4.99 -3.85
CA SER A 93 -17.87 -6.30 -3.49
C SER A 93 -16.78 -7.36 -3.51
N ARG A 94 -16.95 -8.44 -2.73
CA ARG A 94 -15.97 -9.52 -2.62
C ARG A 94 -15.50 -10.06 -3.97
N SER A 95 -16.45 -10.37 -4.87
CA SER A 95 -16.13 -10.93 -6.19
C SER A 95 -15.45 -9.94 -7.15
N MET A 96 -15.66 -8.63 -6.96
CA MET A 96 -14.91 -7.61 -7.69
C MET A 96 -13.52 -7.44 -7.12
N ARG A 97 -13.39 -7.39 -5.80
CA ARG A 97 -12.12 -7.30 -5.08
C ARG A 97 -11.21 -8.47 -5.40
N GLU A 98 -11.71 -9.70 -5.36
CA GLU A 98 -10.95 -10.91 -5.70
C GLU A 98 -10.38 -10.84 -7.11
N ARG A 99 -11.18 -10.42 -8.10
CA ARG A 99 -10.71 -10.24 -9.48
C ARG A 99 -9.68 -9.12 -9.61
N SER A 100 -9.96 -7.93 -9.05
CA SER A 100 -9.04 -6.80 -9.12
C SER A 100 -7.70 -7.10 -8.45
N ILE A 101 -7.70 -7.80 -7.31
CA ILE A 101 -6.47 -8.22 -6.64
C ILE A 101 -5.72 -9.28 -7.45
N ALA A 102 -6.41 -10.24 -8.07
CA ALA A 102 -5.78 -11.22 -8.93
C ALA A 102 -5.05 -10.55 -10.11
N ASP A 103 -5.72 -9.62 -10.80
CA ASP A 103 -5.13 -8.88 -11.93
C ASP A 103 -3.90 -8.06 -11.49
N LEU A 104 -3.99 -7.38 -10.33
CA LEU A 104 -2.88 -6.59 -9.78
C LEU A 104 -1.69 -7.46 -9.39
N ARG A 105 -1.94 -8.61 -8.76
CA ARG A 105 -0.89 -9.56 -8.40
C ARG A 105 -0.17 -10.10 -9.61
N GLU A 106 -0.90 -10.51 -10.64
CA GLU A 106 -0.31 -10.98 -11.89
C GLU A 106 0.58 -9.89 -12.50
N ALA A 107 0.08 -8.66 -12.58
CA ALA A 107 0.85 -7.53 -13.10
C ALA A 107 2.13 -7.27 -12.31
N TRP A 108 2.08 -7.29 -10.97
CA TRP A 108 3.25 -7.08 -10.13
C TRP A 108 4.25 -8.25 -10.17
N GLU A 109 3.78 -9.50 -10.28
CA GLU A 109 4.67 -10.65 -10.43
C GLU A 109 5.43 -10.60 -11.76
N VAL A 110 4.74 -10.21 -12.84
CA VAL A 110 5.37 -9.97 -14.15
C VAL A 110 6.39 -8.83 -14.05
N GLN A 111 6.03 -7.71 -13.40
CA GLN A 111 6.93 -6.59 -13.17
C GLN A 111 8.18 -7.01 -12.39
N ALA A 112 8.02 -7.72 -11.27
CA ALA A 112 9.12 -8.18 -10.44
C ALA A 112 10.09 -9.08 -11.20
N LYS A 113 9.54 -10.00 -12.01
CA LYS A 113 10.32 -10.92 -12.83
C LYS A 113 11.11 -10.17 -13.90
N GLU A 114 10.47 -9.22 -14.58
CA GLU A 114 11.10 -8.40 -15.61
C GLU A 114 12.23 -7.57 -15.01
N GLU A 115 11.97 -6.80 -13.95
CA GLU A 115 12.96 -5.99 -13.25
C GLU A 115 14.16 -6.82 -12.79
N PHE A 116 13.90 -7.97 -12.15
CA PHE A 116 14.97 -8.84 -11.66
C PHE A 116 15.81 -9.44 -12.80
N SER A 117 15.19 -9.79 -13.93
CA SER A 117 15.88 -10.40 -15.08
C SER A 117 16.87 -9.46 -15.78
N GLN A 118 16.75 -8.15 -15.55
CA GLN A 118 17.62 -7.14 -16.15
C GLN A 118 18.98 -7.03 -15.44
N TRP A 119 19.11 -7.61 -14.24
CA TRP A 119 20.34 -7.57 -13.46
C TRP A 119 21.20 -8.82 -13.66
N TYR A 120 22.51 -8.63 -13.75
CA TYR A 120 23.48 -9.70 -13.82
C TYR A 120 24.70 -9.41 -12.95
N SER A 121 25.34 -10.47 -12.45
CA SER A 121 26.56 -10.38 -11.64
C SER A 121 27.81 -10.17 -12.51
N ALA A 122 28.70 -9.30 -12.07
CA ALA A 122 30.04 -9.09 -12.62
C ALA A 122 31.06 -9.08 -11.47
N LYS A 123 32.34 -9.27 -11.79
CA LYS A 123 33.43 -9.19 -10.81
C LYS A 123 34.28 -7.97 -11.07
N ASP A 124 34.54 -7.21 -10.01
CA ASP A 124 35.49 -6.12 -10.06
C ASP A 124 36.91 -6.67 -10.24
N GLN A 125 37.60 -6.22 -11.28
CA GLN A 125 38.92 -6.73 -11.65
C GLN A 125 39.99 -6.42 -10.59
N SER A 126 39.80 -5.35 -9.81
CA SER A 126 40.78 -4.88 -8.83
C SER A 126 40.69 -5.61 -7.49
N SER A 127 39.46 -5.84 -7.01
CA SER A 127 39.20 -6.42 -5.69
C SER A 127 38.71 -7.87 -5.75
N GLY A 128 38.27 -8.35 -6.92
CA GLY A 128 37.63 -9.65 -7.10
C GLY A 128 36.21 -9.74 -6.50
N LYS A 129 35.69 -8.64 -5.94
CA LYS A 129 34.34 -8.59 -5.36
C LYS A 129 33.29 -8.66 -6.46
N GLU A 130 32.22 -9.38 -6.17
CA GLU A 130 31.05 -9.42 -7.03
C GLU A 130 30.23 -8.13 -6.85
N TYR A 131 29.71 -7.63 -7.96
CA TYR A 131 28.78 -6.51 -8.02
C TYR A 131 27.74 -6.80 -9.11
N TYR A 132 26.63 -6.07 -9.11
CA TYR A 132 25.52 -6.32 -10.02
C TYR A 132 25.31 -5.13 -10.94
N CYS A 133 25.05 -5.42 -12.21
CA CYS A 133 24.85 -4.43 -13.26
C CYS A 133 23.43 -4.56 -13.83
N ASN A 134 22.75 -3.44 -14.01
CA ASN A 134 21.52 -3.39 -14.78
C ASN A 134 21.86 -3.28 -16.28
N SER A 135 21.36 -4.24 -17.07
CA SER A 135 21.63 -4.32 -18.50
C SER A 135 20.99 -3.19 -19.33
N LEU A 136 19.89 -2.59 -18.85
CA LEU A 136 19.17 -1.52 -19.52
C LEU A 136 19.64 -0.12 -19.07
N THR A 137 19.62 0.16 -17.76
CA THR A 137 19.91 1.50 -17.21
C THR A 137 21.42 1.76 -17.07
N LYS A 138 22.24 0.71 -17.12
CA LYS A 138 23.69 0.74 -16.87
C LYS A 138 24.07 1.12 -15.43
N GLU A 139 23.10 1.08 -14.52
CA GLU A 139 23.35 1.24 -13.09
C GLU A 139 24.09 0.04 -12.51
N THR A 140 24.80 0.27 -11.42
CA THR A 140 25.54 -0.77 -10.70
C THR A 140 25.27 -0.67 -9.21
N MET A 141 25.23 -1.81 -8.53
CA MET A 141 25.13 -1.87 -7.07
C MET A 141 25.96 -3.03 -6.52
N TRP A 142 26.29 -2.95 -5.24
CA TRP A 142 27.05 -3.99 -4.55
C TRP A 142 26.13 -5.04 -3.93
N GLU A 143 24.93 -4.62 -3.54
CA GLU A 143 23.89 -5.44 -2.96
C GLU A 143 23.27 -6.37 -4.01
N HIS A 144 22.86 -7.56 -3.58
CA HIS A 144 22.22 -8.50 -4.50
C HIS A 144 20.84 -7.94 -4.93
N PRO A 145 20.45 -7.99 -6.22
CA PRO A 145 19.19 -7.41 -6.70
C PRO A 145 17.96 -7.92 -5.98
N ALA A 146 18.00 -9.17 -5.50
CA ALA A 146 16.91 -9.75 -4.72
C ALA A 146 16.70 -9.01 -3.39
N GLU A 147 17.77 -8.55 -2.74
CA GLU A 147 17.71 -7.87 -1.44
C GLU A 147 17.27 -6.42 -1.57
N VAL A 148 17.50 -5.81 -2.74
CA VAL A 148 17.10 -4.41 -3.02
C VAL A 148 15.68 -4.35 -3.59
N LEU A 149 15.34 -5.23 -4.53
CA LEU A 149 14.08 -5.14 -5.29
C LEU A 149 12.93 -5.93 -4.67
N LEU A 150 13.19 -7.16 -4.18
CA LEU A 150 12.10 -8.03 -3.72
C LEU A 150 11.36 -7.51 -2.49
N PRO A 151 11.96 -6.74 -1.55
CA PRO A 151 11.20 -6.19 -0.43
C PRO A 151 9.99 -5.35 -0.85
N GLY A 152 10.12 -4.52 -1.89
CA GLY A 152 9.00 -3.75 -2.45
C GLY A 152 7.90 -4.66 -3.04
N HIS A 153 8.29 -5.66 -3.82
CA HIS A 153 7.36 -6.63 -4.41
C HIS A 153 6.69 -7.52 -3.35
N PHE A 154 7.43 -7.93 -2.33
CA PHE A 154 6.91 -8.69 -1.21
C PHE A 154 5.87 -7.89 -0.43
N LEU A 155 6.16 -6.60 -0.15
CA LEU A 155 5.22 -5.69 0.48
C LEU A 155 3.91 -5.60 -0.32
N LYS A 156 3.99 -5.47 -1.65
CA LYS A 156 2.83 -5.46 -2.55
C LYS A 156 1.99 -6.73 -2.44
N LEU A 157 2.61 -7.89 -2.64
CA LEU A 157 1.91 -9.18 -2.67
C LEU A 157 1.30 -9.54 -1.31
N LYS A 158 2.02 -9.31 -0.20
CA LYS A 158 1.48 -9.56 1.15
C LYS A 158 0.34 -8.63 1.52
N SER A 159 0.40 -7.39 1.06
CA SER A 159 -0.69 -6.43 1.25
C SER A 159 -1.92 -6.82 0.45
N ALA A 160 -1.74 -7.33 -0.77
CA ALA A 160 -2.83 -7.89 -1.57
C ALA A 160 -3.48 -9.11 -0.91
N ASP A 161 -2.69 -10.09 -0.42
CA ASP A 161 -3.21 -11.25 0.31
C ASP A 161 -4.06 -10.82 1.53
N ARG A 162 -3.60 -9.80 2.25
CA ARG A 162 -4.30 -9.23 3.40
C ARG A 162 -5.65 -8.59 3.03
N LEU A 163 -5.77 -8.02 1.83
CA LEU A 163 -7.05 -7.49 1.32
C LEU A 163 -8.00 -8.58 0.81
N LEU A 164 -7.54 -9.83 0.66
CA LEU A 164 -8.40 -10.98 0.37
C LEU A 164 -8.90 -11.69 1.64
N ASP A 165 -8.28 -11.41 2.79
CA ASP A 165 -8.68 -11.98 4.07
C ASP A 165 -9.94 -11.27 4.61
N GLU A 166 -11.07 -11.95 4.51
CA GLU A 166 -12.37 -11.43 5.00
C GLU A 166 -12.38 -11.19 6.51
N ALA A 167 -11.67 -11.99 7.30
CA ALA A 167 -11.61 -11.80 8.74
C ALA A 167 -10.85 -10.50 9.07
N TYR A 168 -9.72 -10.29 8.38
CA TYR A 168 -8.95 -9.07 8.50
C TYR A 168 -9.75 -7.83 8.06
N LEU A 169 -10.48 -7.91 6.94
CA LEU A 169 -11.35 -6.81 6.48
C LEU A 169 -12.50 -6.53 7.45
N GLN A 170 -13.08 -7.56 8.06
CA GLN A 170 -14.11 -7.39 9.08
C GLN A 170 -13.53 -6.69 10.33
N ASP A 171 -12.33 -7.04 10.75
CA ASP A 171 -11.63 -6.38 11.86
C ASP A 171 -11.31 -4.91 11.54
N LEU A 172 -10.88 -4.62 10.32
CA LEU A 172 -10.69 -3.26 9.84
C LEU A 172 -11.99 -2.44 9.87
N ALA A 173 -13.11 -3.03 9.44
CA ALA A 173 -14.42 -2.38 9.47
C ALA A 173 -14.90 -2.15 10.92
N ASN A 174 -14.62 -3.10 11.81
CA ASN A 174 -14.98 -3.00 13.23
C ASN A 174 -14.23 -1.86 13.92
N LEU A 175 -12.95 -1.61 13.57
CA LEU A 175 -12.14 -0.51 14.11
C LEU A 175 -12.89 0.85 14.04
N GLY A 176 -13.47 1.15 12.87
CA GLY A 176 -14.24 2.38 12.64
C GLY A 176 -15.59 2.44 13.35
N SER A 177 -16.14 1.30 13.79
CA SER A 177 -17.41 1.24 14.53
C SER A 177 -17.22 1.42 16.04
N THR A 178 -16.15 0.88 16.62
CA THR A 178 -15.80 1.02 18.04
C THR A 178 -15.54 2.45 18.49
N LEU A 179 -15.01 3.30 17.59
CA LEU A 179 -14.80 4.73 17.87
C LEU A 179 -16.06 5.57 17.68
N ASN A 180 -17.12 4.99 17.10
CA ASN A 180 -18.36 5.68 16.80
C ASN A 180 -19.43 5.54 17.92
N ASN A 181 -19.05 5.03 19.10
CA ASN A 181 -19.88 5.10 20.31
C ASN A 181 -20.11 6.55 20.81
N GLY A 182 -19.64 7.57 20.07
CA GLY A 182 -19.98 8.98 20.25
C GLY A 182 -21.12 9.52 19.36
N THR A 183 -21.27 9.12 18.10
CA THR A 183 -22.34 9.63 17.20
C THR A 183 -22.59 8.71 15.99
N GLY A 184 -23.14 7.52 16.23
CA GLY A 184 -23.45 6.47 15.24
C GLY A 184 -24.57 6.76 14.21
N LYS A 185 -24.54 7.89 13.50
CA LYS A 185 -25.52 8.22 12.44
C LYS A 185 -24.93 8.32 11.02
N SER A 186 -23.62 8.44 10.86
CA SER A 186 -23.03 8.81 9.56
C SER A 186 -22.85 7.64 8.56
N TRP A 187 -22.36 6.48 9.01
CA TRP A 187 -22.06 5.33 8.11
C TRP A 187 -23.29 4.72 7.43
N ASN A 188 -24.36 4.52 8.20
CA ASN A 188 -25.62 3.97 7.67
C ASN A 188 -26.32 4.93 6.70
N LEU A 189 -26.07 6.24 6.83
CA LEU A 189 -26.60 7.25 5.93
C LEU A 189 -25.85 7.25 4.60
N MET A 190 -24.51 7.16 4.63
CA MET A 190 -23.68 7.11 3.43
C MET A 190 -23.89 5.83 2.61
N LYS A 191 -24.04 4.68 3.27
CA LYS A 191 -24.37 3.41 2.61
C LYS A 191 -25.69 3.49 1.84
N ARG A 192 -26.72 4.10 2.42
CA ARG A 192 -28.03 4.32 1.74
C ARG A 192 -27.93 5.25 0.54
N THR A 193 -27.11 6.31 0.61
CA THR A 193 -26.95 7.27 -0.49
C THR A 193 -26.21 6.67 -1.69
N LEU A 194 -25.25 5.77 -1.45
CA LEU A 194 -24.54 5.06 -2.51
C LEU A 194 -25.41 3.96 -3.15
N GLU A 195 -26.22 3.26 -2.33
CA GLU A 195 -27.18 2.27 -2.82
C GLU A 195 -28.34 2.91 -3.61
N SER A 196 -28.77 4.13 -3.28
CA SER A 196 -29.83 4.83 -4.00
C SER A 196 -29.41 5.36 -5.37
N ASN A 197 -28.12 5.67 -5.57
CA ASN A 197 -27.61 6.19 -6.84
C ASN A 197 -27.22 5.10 -7.85
N GLY A 198 -27.27 3.82 -7.46
CA GLY A 198 -26.95 2.67 -8.32
C GLY A 198 -28.12 2.09 -9.13
N SER A 199 -29.32 2.68 -9.06
CA SER A 199 -30.51 2.18 -9.77
C SER A 199 -31.22 3.27 -10.56
N THR A 200 -30.70 3.61 -11.75
CA THR A 200 -31.51 3.98 -12.92
C THR A 200 -30.63 4.09 -14.17
N VAL A 201 -30.34 2.96 -14.82
CA VAL A 201 -30.28 2.90 -16.28
C VAL A 201 -30.94 1.59 -16.69
N SER A 202 -32.23 1.64 -17.04
CA SER A 202 -32.83 0.57 -17.82
C SER A 202 -33.87 1.14 -18.79
N THR A 203 -33.44 1.14 -20.06
CA THR A 203 -34.20 0.72 -21.25
C THR A 203 -35.50 1.46 -21.58
N GLU A 204 -35.45 2.32 -22.61
CA GLU A 204 -36.62 2.61 -23.43
C GLU A 204 -36.28 2.42 -24.92
N VAL A 205 -36.65 1.25 -25.44
CA VAL A 205 -36.67 0.93 -26.87
C VAL A 205 -37.91 1.60 -27.46
N ARG A 206 -37.75 2.61 -28.32
CA ARG A 206 -38.87 3.16 -29.11
C ARG A 206 -39.05 2.39 -30.41
N ARG A 207 -40.17 1.65 -30.50
CA ARG A 207 -40.87 1.30 -31.75
C ARG A 207 -42.15 2.13 -31.81
N PHE A 208 -42.41 2.80 -32.94
CA PHE A 208 -43.70 3.04 -33.60
C PHE A 208 -43.32 3.72 -34.95
N GLY A 209 -43.75 3.31 -36.14
CA GLY A 209 -44.95 2.57 -36.53
C GLY A 209 -46.07 3.56 -36.88
N LYS A 210 -46.06 4.07 -38.12
CA LYS A 210 -47.22 4.24 -39.02
C LYS A 210 -46.71 4.38 -40.45
#